data_AF-A0A8J8ES22-F1
#
_entry.id   AF-A0A8J8ES22-F1
#
_cell.length_a   1.000
_cell.length_b   1.000
_cell.length_c   1.000
_cell.angle_alpha   90.00
_cell.angle_beta   90.00
_cell.angle_gamma   90.00
#
_symmetry.space_group_name_H-M   'P 1'
#
loop_
_entity.id
_entity.type
_entity.pdbx_description
1 polymer ?
#
loop_
_entity_poly.entity_id
_entity_poly.type
_entity_poly.pdbx_seq_one_letter_code
_entity_poly.pdbx_strand_id
1 'polypeptide(L)'
;MRGELIKILSLIEEKANELKLDGYEPDVVLFGFEAYEFLKNQVNKEFGGEEEVLELSGMKVRLLDELGKDAVVVDSKALGLGLGGAKRFKVLE
;
A
#
# COMPACT_ATOMS: atom_id res chain seq x y z
N MET A 1 -17.32 -2.26 -4.23
CA MET A 1 -17.44 -2.90 -5.57
C MET A 1 -16.13 -3.64 -5.79
N ARG A 2 -16.16 -4.94 -6.14
CA ARG A 2 -14.95 -5.77 -6.34
C ARG A 2 -13.80 -5.10 -7.09
N GLY A 3 -14.12 -4.26 -8.08
CA GLY A 3 -13.13 -3.56 -8.89
C GLY A 3 -12.22 -2.60 -8.11
N GLU A 4 -12.67 -2.03 -7.00
CA GLU A 4 -11.86 -1.07 -6.22
C GLU A 4 -10.73 -1.77 -5.46
N LEU A 5 -11.03 -2.88 -4.77
CA LEU A 5 -10.00 -3.65 -4.08
C LEU A 5 -8.96 -4.19 -5.07
N ILE A 6 -9.41 -4.74 -6.21
CA ILE A 6 -8.51 -5.23 -7.27
C ILE A 6 -7.62 -4.10 -7.78
N LYS A 7 -8.18 -2.90 -8.02
CA LYS A 7 -7.40 -1.73 -8.45
C LYS A 7 -6.29 -1.38 -7.45
N ILE A 8 -6.59 -1.37 -6.14
CA ILE A 8 -5.58 -1.09 -5.11
C ILE A 8 -4.48 -2.16 -5.12
N LEU A 9 -4.85 -3.44 -5.14
CA LEU A 9 -3.89 -4.54 -5.17
C LEU A 9 -2.98 -4.47 -6.41
N SER A 10 -3.54 -4.20 -7.59
CA SER A 10 -2.78 -4.05 -8.82
C SER A 10 -1.81 -2.85 -8.76
N LEU A 11 -2.22 -1.73 -8.17
CA LEU A 11 -1.33 -0.57 -8.00
C LEU A 11 -0.18 -0.86 -7.06
N ILE A 12 -0.44 -1.57 -5.95
CA ILE A 12 0.60 -2.01 -5.02
C ILE A 12 1.61 -2.92 -5.73
N GLU A 13 1.14 -3.90 -6.49
CA GLU A 13 2.00 -4.81 -7.24
C GLU A 13 2.80 -4.10 -8.33
N GLU A 14 2.18 -3.17 -9.07
CA GLU A 14 2.85 -2.33 -10.05
C GLU A 14 4.01 -1.56 -9.41
N LYS A 15 3.76 -0.86 -8.30
CA LYS A 15 4.78 -0.06 -7.62
C LYS A 15 5.86 -0.90 -6.95
N ALA A 16 5.50 -2.06 -6.41
CA ALA A 16 6.48 -3.01 -5.90
C ALA A 16 7.38 -3.55 -7.02
N ASN A 17 6.83 -3.85 -8.20
CA ASN A 17 7.60 -4.32 -9.34
C ASN A 17 8.52 -3.23 -9.91
N GLU A 18 8.06 -1.97 -9.99
CA GLU A 18 8.94 -0.84 -10.32
C GLU A 18 10.15 -0.76 -9.37
N LEU A 19 9.92 -0.85 -8.05
CA LEU A 19 11.00 -0.85 -7.06
C LEU A 19 11.97 -2.03 -7.24
N LYS A 20 11.44 -3.23 -7.50
CA LYS A 20 12.26 -4.41 -7.77
C LYS A 20 13.13 -4.27 -9.02
N LEU A 21 12.59 -3.68 -10.10
CA LEU A 21 13.35 -3.37 -11.31
C LEU A 21 14.45 -2.33 -11.04
N ASP A 22 14.20 -1.40 -10.13
CA ASP A 22 15.17 -0.41 -9.65
C ASP A 22 16.19 -1.02 -8.65
N GLY A 23 16.09 -2.31 -8.32
CA GLY A 23 17.02 -3.05 -7.45
C GLY A 23 16.69 -3.02 -5.96
N TYR A 24 15.51 -2.55 -5.57
CA TYR A 24 15.04 -2.49 -4.18
C TYR A 24 14.24 -3.74 -3.77
N GLU A 25 14.11 -3.95 -2.47
CA GLU A 25 13.31 -5.02 -1.86
C GLU A 25 12.11 -4.44 -1.11
N PRO A 26 10.99 -4.16 -1.79
CA PRO A 26 9.81 -3.59 -1.14
C PRO A 26 9.22 -4.55 -0.11
N ASP A 27 9.02 -4.06 1.11
CA ASP A 27 8.62 -4.86 2.26
C ASP A 27 7.46 -4.25 3.07
N VAL A 28 7.17 -2.96 2.85
CA VAL A 28 6.11 -2.24 3.57
C VAL A 28 5.28 -1.40 2.60
N VAL A 29 3.97 -1.31 2.86
CA VAL A 29 3.08 -0.29 2.28
C VAL A 29 2.57 0.62 3.39
N LEU A 30 2.91 1.90 3.28
CA LEU A 30 2.42 2.96 4.15
C LEU A 30 1.12 3.50 3.58
N PHE A 31 0.05 3.51 4.37
CA PHE A 31 -1.23 4.11 4.00
C PHE A 31 -1.51 5.34 4.84
N GLY A 32 -2.05 6.38 4.20
CA GLY A 32 -2.74 7.43 4.93
C GLY A 32 -4.02 6.91 5.56
N PHE A 33 -4.50 7.61 6.60
CA PHE A 33 -5.65 7.18 7.38
C PHE A 33 -6.89 6.94 6.50
N GLU A 34 -7.23 7.91 5.64
CA GLU A 34 -8.40 7.84 4.76
C GLU A 34 -8.26 6.69 3.74
N ALA A 35 -7.06 6.52 3.19
CA ALA A 35 -6.75 5.43 2.27
C ALA A 35 -6.86 4.05 2.93
N TYR A 36 -6.37 3.92 4.17
CA TYR A 36 -6.45 2.68 4.95
C TYR A 36 -7.90 2.33 5.30
N GLU A 37 -8.68 3.30 5.79
CA GLU A 37 -10.08 3.07 6.12
C GLU A 37 -10.89 2.67 4.88
N PHE A 38 -10.60 3.26 3.72
CA PHE A 38 -11.20 2.82 2.47
C PHE A 38 -10.83 1.37 2.13
N LEU A 39 -9.54 1.02 2.18
CA LEU A 39 -9.06 -0.34 1.95
C LEU A 39 -9.74 -1.35 2.90
N LYS A 40 -9.70 -1.07 4.21
CA LYS A 40 -10.32 -1.91 5.25
C LYS A 40 -11.80 -2.14 4.97
N ASN A 41 -12.53 -1.09 4.59
CA ASN A 41 -13.93 -1.20 4.20
C ASN A 41 -14.15 -2.08 2.96
N GLN A 42 -13.24 -2.04 1.97
CA GLN A 42 -13.34 -2.94 0.81
C GLN A 42 -13.05 -4.39 1.20
N VAL A 43 -12.01 -4.64 2.02
CA VAL A 43 -11.67 -5.98 2.51
C VAL A 43 -12.83 -6.57 3.33
N ASN A 44 -13.38 -5.80 4.26
CA ASN A 44 -14.50 -6.24 5.11
C ASN A 44 -15.75 -6.57 4.29
N LYS A 45 -16.04 -5.80 3.23
CA LYS A 45 -17.15 -6.09 2.31
C LYS A 45 -16.96 -7.38 1.51
N GLU A 46 -15.72 -7.70 1.13
CA GLU A 46 -15.43 -8.88 0.31
C GLU A 46 -15.30 -10.16 1.13
N PHE A 47 -14.70 -10.10 2.31
CA PHE A 47 -14.37 -11.28 3.11
C PHE A 47 -15.26 -11.48 4.35
N GLY A 48 -16.08 -10.50 4.71
CA GLY A 48 -17.02 -10.58 5.83
C GLY A 48 -16.31 -10.66 7.18
N GLY A 49 -15.80 -9.52 7.67
CA GLY A 49 -15.13 -9.41 8.96
C GLY A 49 -14.89 -7.96 9.39
N GLU A 50 -14.34 -7.77 10.58
CA GLU A 50 -13.80 -6.48 11.09
C GLU A 50 -12.29 -6.60 11.33
N GLU A 51 -11.56 -7.24 10.42
CA GLU A 51 -10.14 -7.48 10.62
C GLU A 51 -9.30 -6.28 10.19
N GLU A 52 -8.25 -6.02 10.96
CA GLU A 52 -7.21 -5.09 10.52
C GLU A 52 -6.44 -5.69 9.36
N VAL A 53 -6.21 -4.88 8.32
CA VAL A 53 -5.36 -5.30 7.21
C VAL A 53 -3.91 -5.09 7.61
N LEU A 54 -3.23 -6.16 8.03
CA LEU A 54 -1.83 -6.12 8.50
C LEU A 54 -0.81 -6.44 7.40
N GLU A 55 -1.25 -7.11 6.33
CA GLU A 55 -0.41 -7.56 5.23
C GLU A 55 -1.18 -7.52 3.89
N LEU A 56 -0.51 -7.10 2.82
CA LEU A 56 -1.02 -7.07 1.45
C LEU A 56 0.09 -7.42 0.46
N SER A 57 -0.18 -8.35 -0.46
CA SER A 57 0.77 -8.76 -1.52
C SER A 57 2.17 -9.13 -0.97
N GLY A 58 2.22 -9.74 0.22
CA GLY A 58 3.46 -10.13 0.89
C GLY A 58 4.22 -8.99 1.59
N MET A 59 3.62 -7.79 1.69
CA MET A 59 4.20 -6.62 2.34
C MET A 59 3.39 -6.22 3.57
N LYS A 60 4.08 -5.75 4.61
CA LYS A 60 3.43 -5.28 5.84
C LYS A 60 2.69 -3.97 5.59
N VAL A 61 1.49 -3.85 6.12
CA VAL A 61 0.72 -2.60 6.09
C VAL A 61 1.03 -1.78 7.33
N ARG A 62 1.30 -0.49 7.16
CA ARG A 62 1.50 0.47 8.26
C ARG A 62 0.75 1.76 7.97
N LEU A 63 0.35 2.45 9.03
CA LEU A 63 -0.30 3.76 8.96
C LEU A 63 0.73 4.88 9.03
N LEU A 64 0.56 5.87 8.17
CA LEU A 64 1.22 7.18 8.20
C LEU A 64 0.18 8.23 7.84
N ASP A 65 -0.53 8.74 8.85
CA ASP A 65 -1.76 9.52 8.71
C ASP A 65 -1.60 10.74 7.79
N GLU A 66 -0.41 11.35 7.77
CA GLU A 66 -0.06 12.52 6.95
C GLU A 66 -0.18 12.27 5.44
N LEU A 67 -0.26 11.01 5.00
CA LEU A 67 -0.48 10.65 3.59
C LEU A 67 -1.95 10.84 3.14
N GLY A 68 -2.90 10.94 4.07
CA GLY A 68 -4.33 11.13 3.77
C GLY A 68 -4.91 10.06 2.84
N LYS A 69 -5.20 10.46 1.59
CA LYS A 69 -5.80 9.63 0.52
C LYS A 69 -4.81 8.75 -0.25
N ASP A 70 -3.52 8.84 0.07
CA ASP A 70 -2.47 8.17 -0.67
C ASP A 70 -1.84 7.01 0.11
N ALA A 71 -1.10 6.21 -0.62
CA ALA A 71 -0.25 5.16 -0.07
C ALA A 71 1.13 5.18 -0.74
N VAL A 72 2.11 4.57 -0.08
CA VAL A 72 3.49 4.51 -0.53
C VAL A 72 4.02 3.10 -0.32
N VAL A 73 4.46 2.45 -1.40
CA VAL A 73 5.24 1.20 -1.30
C VAL A 73 6.69 1.58 -1.04
N VAL A 74 7.33 0.95 -0.05
CA VAL A 74 8.70 1.26 0.35
C VAL A 74 9.55 0.01 0.54
N ASP A 75 10.83 0.16 0.26
CA ASP A 75 11.90 -0.67 0.85
C ASP A 75 12.35 0.04 2.13
N SER A 76 11.92 -0.49 3.27
CA SER A 76 12.15 0.12 4.58
C SER A 76 13.62 0.16 4.99
N LYS A 77 14.46 -0.73 4.44
CA LYS A 77 15.91 -0.76 4.72
C LYS A 77 16.66 0.28 3.91
N ALA A 78 16.18 0.60 2.70
CA ALA A 78 16.78 1.58 1.82
C ALA A 78 16.23 3.01 2.01
N LEU A 79 15.08 3.15 2.69
CA LEU A 79 14.44 4.43 2.92
C LEU A 79 15.39 5.42 3.65
N GLY A 80 15.60 6.59 3.06
CA GLY A 80 16.47 7.64 3.63
C GLY A 80 17.97 7.44 3.40
N LEU A 81 18.40 6.30 2.82
CA LEU A 81 19.78 6.05 2.42
C LEU A 81 20.04 6.39 0.94
N GLY A 82 18.97 6.59 0.15
CA GLY A 82 19.02 6.96 -1.26
C GLY A 82 17.73 7.62 -1.74
N LEU A 83 17.66 7.96 -3.03
CA LEU A 83 16.54 8.72 -3.62
C LEU A 83 15.36 7.87 -4.12
N GLY A 84 15.47 6.53 -4.14
CA GLY A 84 14.55 5.67 -4.92
C GLY A 84 13.72 4.64 -4.14
N GLY A 85 13.92 4.47 -2.84
CA GLY A 85 13.30 3.38 -2.05
C GLY A 85 11.80 3.54 -1.75
N ALA A 86 11.08 4.41 -2.46
CA ALA A 86 9.68 4.70 -2.22
C ALA A 86 8.91 5.06 -3.51
N LYS A 87 7.70 4.52 -3.68
CA LYS A 87 6.78 4.86 -4.77
C LYS A 87 5.40 5.17 -4.22
N ARG A 88 4.95 6.42 -4.40
CA ARG A 88 3.63 6.89 -3.99
C ARG A 88 2.59 6.61 -5.06
N PHE A 89 1.37 6.28 -4.63
CA PHE A 89 0.21 6.18 -5.49
C PHE A 89 -1.05 6.66 -4.75
N LYS A 90 -2.05 7.09 -5.52
CA LYS A 90 -3.32 7.59 -5.00
C LYS A 90 -4.30 6.44 -4.85
N VAL A 91 -4.89 6.28 -3.66
CA VAL A 91 -5.86 5.22 -3.36
C VAL A 91 -7.29 5.71 -3.62
N LEU A 92 -7.56 6.95 -3.23
CA LEU A 92 -8.86 7.62 -3.34
C LEU A 92 -8.74 8.89 -4.19
N GLU A 93 -9.77 9.26 -4.97
CA GLU A 93 -9.81 10.58 -5.61
C GLU A 93 -10.08 11.72 -4.62
#